data_AF-A0A973PB82-F1
#
_entry.id   AF-A0A973PB82-F1
#
_cell.length_a   1.000
_cell.length_b   1.000
_cell.length_c   1.000
_cell.angle_alpha   90.00
_cell.angle_beta   90.00
_cell.angle_gamma   90.00
#
_symmetry.space_group_name_H-M   'P 1'
#
loop_
_entity.id
_entity.type
_entity.pdbx_description
1 polymer ?
#
loop_
_entity_poly.entity_id
_entity_poly.type
_entity_poly.pdbx_seq_one_letter_code
_entity_poly.pdbx_strand_id
1 'polypeptide(L)'
;ELGEKAVFCGDPARQVSGARFRHTGGYLFAVDDLESALGALKEIVEQGEGNSGGQVWDGDQDVFHPERDEVAHYYRFQELKLGRRYQRGDTPKSGPTGEPVAVDPAGVTPMDPNPVPAEPGTEVRAAQDRFDSTYGRLLDLLEQAFNGDPAQLADATRTMFTLRAQAQALLALPGTAGPTFTYVPRDARS
;
A
#
# COMPACT_ATOMS: atom_id res chain seq x y z
N GLU A 1 -2.66 18.89 -32.91
CA GLU A 1 -2.73 17.93 -31.79
C GLU A 1 -1.34 17.42 -31.49
N LEU A 2 -1.01 17.24 -30.22
CA LEU A 2 0.15 16.44 -29.83
C LEU A 2 -0.28 14.97 -29.93
N GLY A 3 0.38 14.18 -30.78
CA GLY A 3 0.14 12.75 -30.91
C GLY A 3 0.89 11.94 -29.86
N GLU A 4 0.68 10.62 -29.84
CA GLU A 4 1.29 9.67 -28.88
C GLU A 4 2.80 9.89 -28.65
N LYS A 5 3.58 10.02 -29.74
CA LYS A 5 5.03 10.27 -29.67
C LYS A 5 5.43 11.56 -28.94
N ALA A 6 4.55 12.55 -28.87
CA ALA A 6 4.79 13.79 -28.15
C ALA A 6 4.41 13.71 -26.67
N VAL A 7 3.65 12.69 -26.27
CA VAL A 7 3.30 12.39 -24.88
C VAL A 7 4.35 11.46 -24.27
N PHE A 8 4.71 10.39 -24.99
CA PHE A 8 5.67 9.38 -24.54
C PHE A 8 7.09 9.68 -25.05
N CYS A 9 7.60 10.87 -24.73
CA CYS A 9 8.94 11.33 -25.15
C CYS A 9 9.91 11.53 -23.98
N GLY A 10 9.54 11.11 -22.77
CA GLY A 10 10.38 11.23 -21.58
C GLY A 10 11.62 10.33 -21.65
N ASP A 11 12.63 10.64 -20.83
CA ASP A 11 13.80 9.78 -20.68
C ASP A 11 13.41 8.43 -20.03
N PRO A 12 13.57 7.28 -20.73
CA PRO A 12 13.22 5.97 -20.19
C PRO A 12 13.99 5.62 -18.90
N ALA A 13 15.16 6.20 -18.67
CA ALA A 13 15.95 5.98 -17.45
C ALA A 13 15.27 6.54 -16.19
N ARG A 14 14.23 7.38 -16.34
CA ARG A 14 13.43 7.92 -15.23
C ARG A 14 12.25 7.01 -14.85
N GLN A 15 11.99 5.94 -15.60
CA GLN A 15 10.92 4.99 -15.30
C GLN A 15 11.34 4.02 -14.19
N VAL A 16 10.43 3.77 -13.25
CA VAL A 16 10.54 2.65 -12.31
C VAL A 16 10.03 1.40 -13.01
N SER A 17 10.85 0.37 -13.13
CA SER A 17 10.46 -0.91 -13.73
C SER A 17 11.21 -2.08 -13.11
N GLY A 18 10.70 -3.31 -13.30
CA GLY A 18 11.44 -4.54 -12.98
C GLY A 18 11.59 -4.86 -11.49
N ALA A 19 11.07 -4.03 -10.59
CA ALA A 19 10.98 -4.37 -9.18
C ALA A 19 9.82 -5.36 -8.95
N ARG A 20 10.17 -6.61 -8.58
CA ARG A 20 9.19 -7.53 -8.00
C ARG A 20 9.10 -7.27 -6.51
N PHE A 21 8.01 -6.66 -6.08
CA PHE A 21 7.66 -6.67 -4.67
C PHE A 21 7.25 -8.10 -4.31
N ARG A 22 8.17 -8.88 -3.71
CA ARG A 22 7.97 -10.32 -3.39
C ARG A 22 6.77 -10.62 -2.49
N HIS A 23 6.09 -9.60 -1.97
CA HIS A 23 5.01 -9.71 -0.99
C HIS A 23 3.76 -8.90 -1.37
N THR A 24 3.64 -8.45 -2.62
CA THR A 24 2.42 -7.81 -3.14
C THR A 24 2.04 -8.46 -4.47
N GLY A 25 0.75 -8.49 -4.77
CA GLY A 25 0.27 -8.67 -6.15
C GLY A 25 0.74 -7.51 -7.03
N GLY A 26 0.69 -7.69 -8.34
CA GLY A 26 1.04 -6.67 -9.33
C GLY A 26 2.46 -6.74 -9.92
N TYR A 27 2.59 -6.21 -11.14
CA TYR A 27 3.82 -6.14 -11.90
C TYR A 27 4.21 -4.68 -12.18
N LEU A 28 5.45 -4.29 -11.86
CA LEU A 28 5.97 -2.98 -12.23
C LEU A 28 6.60 -3.03 -13.63
N PHE A 29 5.99 -2.32 -14.58
CA PHE A 29 6.48 -2.15 -15.94
C PHE A 29 6.57 -0.67 -16.32
N ALA A 30 7.45 -0.38 -17.28
CA ALA A 30 7.62 0.97 -17.79
C ALA A 30 6.42 1.37 -18.67
N VAL A 31 6.10 2.67 -18.67
CA VAL A 31 5.07 3.25 -19.54
C VAL A 31 5.77 4.04 -20.64
N ASP A 32 5.82 3.48 -21.84
CA ASP A 32 6.54 4.02 -23.01
C ASP A 32 5.64 4.30 -24.22
N ASP A 33 4.35 3.94 -24.14
CA ASP A 33 3.35 4.15 -25.18
C ASP A 33 1.91 4.18 -24.61
N LEU A 34 0.92 4.37 -25.47
CA LEU A 34 -0.48 4.41 -25.06
C LEU A 34 -0.95 3.06 -24.52
N GLU A 35 -0.46 1.95 -25.08
CA GLU A 35 -0.87 0.60 -24.68
C GLU A 35 -0.42 0.30 -23.24
N SER A 36 0.86 0.54 -22.92
CA SER A 36 1.42 0.41 -21.58
C SER A 36 0.75 1.37 -20.58
N ALA A 37 0.42 2.60 -20.98
CA ALA A 37 -0.32 3.53 -20.13
C ALA A 37 -1.72 3.01 -19.78
N LEU A 38 -2.45 2.51 -20.78
CA LEU A 38 -3.76 1.88 -20.58
C LEU A 38 -3.65 0.61 -19.74
N GLY A 39 -2.59 -0.17 -19.91
CA GLY A 39 -2.29 -1.33 -19.08
C GLY A 39 -2.10 -0.95 -17.61
N ALA A 40 -1.35 0.13 -17.33
CA ALA A 40 -1.11 0.58 -15.96
C ALA A 40 -2.41 1.08 -15.30
N LEU A 41 -3.26 1.78 -16.06
CA LEU A 41 -4.58 2.19 -15.57
C LEU A 41 -5.50 1.00 -15.34
N LYS A 42 -5.49 0.01 -16.24
CA LYS A 42 -6.25 -1.24 -16.09
C LYS A 42 -5.86 -1.94 -14.80
N GLU A 43 -4.57 -2.10 -14.51
CA GLU A 43 -4.08 -2.70 -13.26
C GLU A 43 -4.62 -1.98 -12.02
N ILE A 44 -4.57 -0.64 -11.99
CA ILE A 44 -5.07 0.17 -10.88
C ILE A 44 -6.57 -0.06 -10.67
N VAL A 45 -7.36 -0.10 -11.74
CA VAL A 45 -8.80 -0.34 -11.69
C VAL A 45 -9.09 -1.77 -11.23
N GLU A 46 -8.44 -2.77 -11.82
CA GLU A 46 -8.72 -4.18 -11.52
C GLU A 46 -8.38 -4.53 -10.07
N GLN A 47 -7.23 -4.08 -9.54
CA GLN A 47 -6.89 -4.25 -8.12
C GLN A 47 -7.85 -3.48 -7.19
N GLY A 48 -8.36 -2.33 -7.60
CA GLY A 48 -9.27 -1.51 -6.80
C GLY A 48 -10.68 -2.08 -6.71
N GLU A 49 -11.34 -2.22 -7.86
CA GLU A 49 -12.79 -2.47 -7.99
C GLU A 49 -13.14 -3.79 -8.71
N GLY A 50 -12.15 -4.53 -9.18
CA GLY A 50 -12.32 -5.81 -9.88
C GLY A 50 -12.35 -5.65 -11.39
N ASN A 51 -12.35 -6.78 -12.09
CA ASN A 51 -12.23 -6.75 -13.54
C ASN A 51 -13.46 -6.16 -14.27
N SER A 52 -13.20 -5.66 -15.48
CA SER A 52 -14.15 -5.02 -16.39
C SER A 52 -15.46 -5.82 -16.63
N GLY A 53 -15.46 -7.12 -16.36
CA GLY A 53 -16.63 -8.00 -16.47
C GLY A 53 -17.61 -7.89 -15.31
N GLY A 54 -17.37 -7.00 -14.34
CA GLY A 54 -18.16 -6.91 -13.10
C GLY A 54 -17.93 -8.11 -12.18
N GLN A 55 -16.74 -8.71 -12.24
CA GLN A 55 -16.35 -9.80 -11.35
C GLN A 55 -15.62 -9.26 -10.14
N VAL A 56 -15.51 -10.08 -9.10
CA VAL A 56 -14.89 -9.71 -7.83
C VAL A 56 -13.36 -9.82 -7.82
N TRP A 57 -12.80 -10.37 -8.89
CA TRP A 57 -11.39 -10.75 -9.00
C TRP A 57 -10.55 -9.60 -9.60
N ASP A 58 -9.33 -9.43 -9.11
CA ASP A 58 -8.36 -8.47 -9.67
C ASP A 58 -7.50 -9.05 -10.80
N GLY A 59 -7.49 -10.38 -10.95
CA GLY A 59 -6.75 -11.08 -12.02
C GLY A 59 -5.44 -11.72 -11.56
N ASP A 60 -5.04 -11.52 -10.30
CA ASP A 60 -3.85 -12.10 -9.69
C ASP A 60 -4.18 -13.34 -8.84
N GLN A 61 -3.13 -14.07 -8.44
CA GLN A 61 -3.22 -15.14 -7.44
C GLN A 61 -2.91 -14.59 -6.05
N ASP A 62 -3.63 -15.06 -5.03
CA ASP A 62 -3.41 -14.65 -3.66
C ASP A 62 -1.98 -14.99 -3.22
N VAL A 63 -1.23 -13.96 -2.81
CA VAL A 63 0.20 -14.06 -2.45
C VAL A 63 0.45 -15.02 -1.27
N PHE A 64 -0.51 -15.17 -0.36
CA PHE A 64 -0.40 -16.05 0.81
C PHE A 64 -1.05 -17.43 0.57
N HIS A 65 -1.93 -17.51 -0.42
CA HIS A 65 -2.68 -18.71 -0.80
C HIS A 65 -2.68 -18.87 -2.33
N PRO A 66 -1.54 -19.24 -2.96
CA PRO A 66 -1.39 -19.28 -4.41
C PRO A 66 -2.37 -20.21 -5.14
N GLU A 67 -3.03 -21.10 -4.40
CA GLU A 67 -4.13 -21.93 -4.90
C GLU A 67 -5.44 -21.16 -5.13
N ARG A 68 -5.51 -19.87 -4.77
CA ARG A 68 -6.70 -19.01 -4.84
C ARG A 68 -6.46 -17.82 -5.76
N ASP A 69 -7.53 -17.41 -6.43
CA ASP A 69 -7.58 -16.14 -7.14
C ASP A 69 -7.76 -15.01 -6.11
N GLU A 70 -7.13 -13.86 -6.36
CA GLU A 70 -7.22 -12.70 -5.50
C GLU A 70 -8.46 -11.86 -5.84
N VAL A 71 -9.17 -11.41 -4.81
CA VAL A 71 -10.28 -10.47 -4.97
C VAL A 71 -9.76 -9.05 -4.91
N ALA A 72 -10.37 -8.17 -5.71
CA ALA A 72 -10.06 -6.75 -5.67
C ALA A 72 -10.32 -6.16 -4.29
N HIS A 73 -9.64 -5.05 -3.98
CA HIS A 73 -9.62 -4.43 -2.66
C HIS A 73 -11.02 -4.16 -2.09
N TYR A 74 -11.94 -3.64 -2.90
CA TYR A 74 -13.32 -3.42 -2.47
C TYR A 74 -13.97 -4.71 -1.92
N TYR A 75 -13.80 -5.83 -2.63
CA TYR A 75 -14.38 -7.11 -2.23
C TYR A 75 -13.62 -7.74 -1.07
N ARG A 76 -12.31 -7.54 -0.96
CA ARG A 76 -11.56 -7.98 0.24
C ARG A 76 -12.06 -7.30 1.51
N PHE A 77 -12.42 -6.01 1.45
CA PHE A 77 -13.07 -5.34 2.58
C PHE A 77 -14.48 -5.88 2.84
N GLN A 78 -15.23 -6.27 1.80
CA GLN A 78 -16.51 -6.96 1.96
C GLN A 78 -16.34 -8.33 2.63
N GLU A 79 -15.28 -9.08 2.33
CA GLU A 79 -15.00 -10.36 3.00
C GLU A 79 -14.83 -10.19 4.50
N LEU A 80 -14.07 -9.15 4.92
CA LEU A 80 -13.91 -8.81 6.33
C LEU A 80 -15.22 -8.39 6.98
N LYS A 81 -16.02 -7.57 6.29
CA LYS A 81 -17.32 -7.08 6.77
C LYS A 81 -18.35 -8.20 6.92
N LEU A 82 -18.38 -9.14 5.99
CA LEU A 82 -19.35 -10.23 5.93
C LEU A 82 -18.84 -11.51 6.60
N GLY A 83 -17.57 -11.55 6.98
CA GLY A 83 -16.94 -12.69 7.65
C GLY A 83 -16.81 -13.93 6.77
N ARG A 84 -16.74 -13.78 5.44
CA ARG A 84 -16.60 -14.90 4.49
C ARG A 84 -15.83 -14.49 3.25
N ARG A 85 -15.08 -15.44 2.69
CA ARG A 85 -14.35 -15.29 1.43
C ARG A 85 -15.26 -15.46 0.22
N TYR A 86 -14.98 -14.74 -0.85
CA TYR A 86 -15.52 -15.06 -2.16
C TYR A 86 -14.89 -16.35 -2.69
N GLN A 87 -15.68 -17.10 -3.47
CA GLN A 87 -15.21 -18.25 -4.23
C GLN A 87 -15.72 -18.19 -5.67
N ARG A 88 -15.13 -19.00 -6.56
CA ARG A 88 -15.55 -19.04 -7.97
C ARG A 88 -17.05 -19.33 -8.08
N GLY A 89 -17.74 -18.50 -8.87
CA GLY A 89 -19.19 -18.55 -9.03
C GLY A 89 -19.94 -17.48 -8.21
N ASP A 90 -19.30 -16.90 -7.18
CA ASP A 90 -19.83 -15.72 -6.52
C ASP A 90 -19.75 -14.49 -7.44
N THR A 91 -20.66 -13.56 -7.19
CA THR A 91 -20.79 -12.30 -7.90
C THR A 91 -20.87 -11.15 -6.90
N PRO A 92 -20.65 -9.90 -7.33
CA PRO A 92 -20.87 -8.74 -6.45
C PRO A 92 -22.27 -8.73 -5.83
N LYS A 93 -23.28 -9.24 -6.56
CA LYS A 93 -24.69 -9.27 -6.12
C LYS A 93 -25.00 -10.43 -5.18
N SER A 94 -24.44 -11.62 -5.41
CA SER A 94 -24.68 -12.78 -4.53
C SER A 94 -23.96 -12.63 -3.20
N GLY A 95 -22.81 -11.95 -3.19
CA GLY A 95 -21.91 -11.89 -2.05
C GLY A 95 -21.06 -13.17 -1.91
N PRO A 96 -20.20 -13.23 -0.88
CA PRO A 96 -19.27 -14.32 -0.65
C PRO A 96 -19.95 -15.55 -0.05
N THR A 97 -19.68 -16.74 -0.59
CA THR A 97 -20.20 -18.02 -0.11
C THR A 97 -19.12 -19.00 0.36
N GLY A 98 -17.85 -18.60 0.27
CA GLY A 98 -16.70 -19.42 0.63
C GLY A 98 -16.42 -19.48 2.13
N GLU A 99 -15.16 -19.80 2.43
CA GLU A 99 -14.68 -20.07 3.79
C GLU A 99 -14.89 -18.88 4.74
N PRO A 100 -15.18 -19.12 6.03
CA PRO A 100 -15.27 -18.07 7.02
C PRO A 100 -13.96 -17.27 7.15
N VAL A 101 -14.10 -15.96 7.35
CA VAL A 101 -12.99 -15.07 7.72
C VAL A 101 -13.18 -14.69 9.18
N ALA A 102 -12.31 -15.22 10.04
CA ALA A 102 -12.31 -14.90 11.46
C ALA A 102 -11.48 -13.63 11.71
N VAL A 103 -12.09 -12.65 12.36
CA VAL A 103 -11.40 -11.51 12.96
C VAL A 103 -11.68 -11.57 14.45
N ASP A 104 -10.66 -11.35 15.27
CA ASP A 104 -10.80 -11.19 16.72
C ASP A 104 -10.79 -9.70 17.06
N PRO A 105 -11.96 -9.07 17.30
CA PRO A 105 -12.02 -7.66 17.64
C PRO A 105 -11.38 -7.36 19.00
N ALA A 106 -11.35 -8.34 19.92
CA ALA A 106 -10.73 -8.18 21.23
C ALA A 106 -9.20 -8.23 21.15
N GLY A 107 -8.65 -8.83 20.09
CA GLY A 107 -7.23 -8.85 19.77
C GLY A 107 -6.70 -7.58 19.08
N VAL A 108 -7.57 -6.61 18.76
CA VAL A 108 -7.15 -5.35 18.11
C VAL A 108 -6.55 -4.41 19.15
N THR A 109 -5.31 -3.98 18.92
CA THR A 109 -4.63 -2.98 19.75
C THR A 109 -5.39 -1.65 19.71
N PRO A 110 -5.74 -1.07 20.87
CA PRO A 110 -6.48 0.19 20.89
C PRO A 110 -5.60 1.35 20.43
N MET A 111 -6.18 2.25 19.64
CA MET A 111 -5.51 3.46 19.15
C MET A 111 -6.53 4.59 19.07
N ASP A 112 -6.12 5.80 19.45
CA ASP A 112 -6.92 7.00 19.26
C ASP A 112 -7.22 7.20 17.77
N PRO A 113 -8.45 7.59 17.39
CA PRO A 113 -8.80 7.77 15.98
C PRO A 113 -7.95 8.80 15.23
N ASN A 114 -7.38 9.77 15.96
CA ASN A 114 -6.47 10.77 15.45
C ASN A 114 -5.36 11.02 16.49
N PRO A 115 -4.29 10.20 16.50
CA PRO A 115 -3.22 10.33 17.48
C PRO A 115 -2.58 11.71 17.40
N VAL A 116 -2.36 12.33 18.56
CA VAL A 116 -1.65 13.61 18.69
C VAL A 116 -0.28 13.41 19.32
N PRO A 117 0.67 14.33 19.13
CA PRO A 117 1.96 14.25 19.80
C PRO A 117 1.80 14.17 21.32
N ALA A 118 2.41 13.15 21.93
CA ALA A 118 2.43 12.99 23.37
C ALA A 118 3.33 14.05 24.04
N GLU A 119 3.19 14.13 25.37
CA GLU A 119 3.97 15.06 26.18
C GLU A 119 5.49 14.86 25.97
N PRO A 120 6.26 15.96 25.81
CA PRO A 120 7.71 15.90 25.71
C PRO A 120 8.36 15.08 26.83
N GLY A 121 9.38 14.31 26.49
CA GLY A 121 10.13 13.47 27.44
C GLY A 121 9.50 12.11 27.74
N THR A 122 8.32 11.80 27.18
CA THR A 122 7.71 10.46 27.30
C THR A 122 8.28 9.48 26.28
N GLU A 123 8.21 8.18 26.58
CA GLU A 123 8.60 7.12 25.65
C GLU A 123 7.73 7.13 24.39
N VAL A 124 6.42 7.36 24.55
CA VAL A 124 5.46 7.51 23.46
C VAL A 124 5.88 8.65 22.53
N ARG A 125 6.20 9.82 23.07
CA ARG A 125 6.66 10.96 22.28
C ARG A 125 7.93 10.61 21.50
N ALA A 126 8.91 9.99 22.15
CA ALA A 126 10.14 9.58 21.47
C ALA A 126 9.89 8.55 20.35
N ALA A 127 8.91 7.65 20.52
CA ALA A 127 8.51 6.69 19.48
C ALA A 127 7.77 7.37 18.31
N GLN A 128 6.89 8.33 18.60
CA GLN A 128 6.23 9.16 17.58
C GLN A 128 7.24 9.98 16.78
N ASP A 129 8.20 10.66 17.44
CA ASP A 129 9.21 11.48 16.76
C ASP A 129 10.10 10.62 15.82
N ARG A 130 10.45 9.38 16.23
CA ARG A 130 11.17 8.42 15.38
C ARG A 130 10.35 7.97 14.18
N PHE A 131 9.06 7.66 14.39
CA PHE A 131 8.14 7.29 13.32
C PHE A 131 8.00 8.44 12.31
N ASP A 132 7.72 9.64 12.78
CA ASP A 132 7.48 10.83 11.94
C ASP A 132 8.72 11.21 11.12
N SER A 133 9.91 11.12 11.73
CA SER A 133 11.19 11.33 11.02
C SER A 133 11.40 10.29 9.91
N THR A 134 11.10 9.01 10.20
CA THR A 134 11.24 7.90 9.25
C THR A 134 10.22 8.00 8.12
N TYR A 135 8.99 8.42 8.44
CA TYR A 135 7.94 8.68 7.45
C TYR A 135 8.34 9.81 6.51
N GLY A 136 8.86 10.93 7.04
CA GLY A 136 9.40 12.02 6.22
C GLY A 136 10.53 11.56 5.30
N ARG A 137 11.44 10.71 5.80
CA ARG A 137 12.52 10.11 5.00
C ARG A 137 11.98 9.21 3.89
N LEU A 138 10.95 8.40 4.17
CA LEU A 138 10.29 7.57 3.16
C LEU A 138 9.74 8.43 2.02
N LEU A 139 9.02 9.51 2.34
CA LEU A 139 8.47 10.41 1.34
C LEU A 139 9.56 11.07 0.48
N ASP A 140 10.69 11.47 1.08
CA ASP A 140 11.81 12.04 0.32
C ASP A 140 12.46 11.03 -0.63
N LEU A 141 12.55 9.76 -0.25
CA LEU A 141 13.09 8.71 -1.10
C LEU A 141 12.14 8.40 -2.26
N LEU A 142 10.83 8.39 -2.01
CA LEU A 142 9.81 8.24 -3.06
C LEU A 142 9.81 9.42 -4.04
N GLU A 143 9.93 10.65 -3.53
CA GLU A 143 10.08 11.85 -4.38
C GLU A 143 11.31 11.73 -5.29
N GLN A 144 12.47 11.33 -4.75
CA GLN A 144 13.67 11.12 -5.57
C GLN A 144 13.48 10.00 -6.59
N ALA A 145 12.87 8.88 -6.17
CA ALA A 145 12.57 7.75 -7.05
C ALA A 145 11.71 8.16 -8.25
N PHE A 146 10.65 8.92 -8.01
CA PHE A 146 9.69 9.30 -9.03
C PHE A 146 10.08 10.59 -9.79
N ASN A 147 11.13 11.28 -9.35
CA ASN A 147 11.59 12.52 -9.97
C ASN A 147 12.99 12.41 -10.62
N GLY A 148 13.46 11.19 -10.88
CA GLY A 148 14.60 10.95 -11.78
C GLY A 148 15.72 10.08 -11.22
N ASP A 149 15.59 9.51 -10.02
CA ASP A 149 16.51 8.49 -9.51
C ASP A 149 15.76 7.20 -9.08
N PRO A 150 15.26 6.39 -10.03
CA PRO A 150 14.49 5.17 -9.73
C PRO A 150 15.16 4.19 -8.77
N ALA A 151 16.50 4.23 -8.64
CA ALA A 151 17.24 3.38 -7.72
C ALA A 151 16.86 3.62 -6.24
N GLN A 152 16.38 4.82 -5.90
CA GLN A 152 15.93 5.15 -4.54
C GLN A 152 14.71 4.34 -4.09
N LEU A 153 13.98 3.70 -5.00
CA LEU A 153 12.84 2.86 -4.64
C LEU A 153 13.24 1.67 -3.75
N ALA A 154 14.44 1.13 -3.93
CA ALA A 154 14.95 0.06 -3.06
C ALA A 154 15.14 0.57 -1.62
N ASP A 155 15.65 1.79 -1.46
CA ASP A 155 15.85 2.45 -0.17
C ASP A 155 14.52 2.85 0.46
N ALA A 156 13.58 3.32 -0.35
CA ALA A 156 12.20 3.58 0.08
C ALA A 156 11.58 2.28 0.64
N THR A 157 11.70 1.17 -0.09
CA THR A 157 11.18 -0.14 0.35
C THR A 157 11.80 -0.59 1.68
N ARG A 158 13.12 -0.46 1.87
CA ARG A 158 13.77 -0.74 3.16
C ARG A 158 13.26 0.18 4.28
N THR A 159 13.03 1.44 3.97
CA THR A 159 12.48 2.43 4.91
C THR A 159 11.03 2.07 5.29
N MET A 160 10.21 1.56 4.37
CA MET A 160 8.85 1.08 4.68
C MET A 160 8.84 -0.05 5.71
N PHE A 161 9.78 -1.01 5.63
CA PHE A 161 9.89 -2.06 6.65
C PHE A 161 10.28 -1.50 8.03
N THR A 162 11.16 -0.50 8.05
CA THR A 162 11.53 0.20 9.29
C THR A 162 10.33 0.94 9.88
N LEU A 163 9.57 1.65 9.03
CA LEU A 163 8.36 2.37 9.41
C LEU A 163 7.30 1.43 10.00
N ARG A 164 7.09 0.25 9.38
CA ARG A 164 6.20 -0.80 9.90
C ARG A 164 6.62 -1.24 11.30
N ALA A 165 7.91 -1.55 11.48
CA ALA A 165 8.41 -2.00 12.78
C ALA A 165 8.23 -0.92 13.87
N GLN A 166 8.48 0.35 13.53
CA GLN A 166 8.26 1.48 14.43
C GLN A 166 6.78 1.67 14.78
N ALA A 167 5.87 1.56 13.81
CA ALA A 167 4.43 1.64 14.07
C ALA A 167 3.96 0.53 15.01
N GLN A 168 4.40 -0.71 14.77
CA GLN A 168 4.06 -1.85 15.62
C GLN A 168 4.61 -1.68 17.05
N ALA A 169 5.85 -1.20 17.19
CA ALA A 169 6.43 -0.92 18.50
C ALA A 169 5.70 0.21 19.23
N LEU A 170 5.31 1.28 18.52
CA LEU A 170 4.53 2.38 19.07
C LEU A 170 3.15 1.92 19.56
N LEU A 171 2.44 1.12 18.76
CA LEU A 171 1.14 0.57 19.13
C LEU A 171 1.24 -0.42 20.31
N ALA A 172 2.38 -1.07 20.49
CA ALA A 172 2.61 -1.98 21.63
C ALA A 172 2.87 -1.24 22.96
N LEU A 173 3.08 0.07 22.95
CA LEU A 173 3.23 0.85 24.18
C LEU A 173 1.90 0.92 24.94
N PRO A 174 1.92 1.00 26.28
CA PRO A 174 0.70 1.15 27.07
C PRO A 174 -0.09 2.40 26.67
N GLY A 175 -1.41 2.28 26.56
CA GLY A 175 -2.32 3.37 26.24
C GLY A 175 -2.97 3.22 24.86
N THR A 176 -3.28 4.34 24.23
CA THR A 176 -3.99 4.42 22.94
C THR A 176 -3.23 5.30 21.94
N ALA A 177 -1.97 5.62 22.22
CA ALA A 177 -1.17 6.42 21.31
C ALA A 177 -0.90 5.69 20.00
N GLY A 178 -0.65 6.46 18.95
CA GLY A 178 -0.39 5.93 17.63
C GLY A 178 0.48 6.87 16.80
N PRO A 179 0.78 6.47 15.56
CA PRO A 179 1.57 7.28 14.65
C PRO A 179 0.88 8.61 14.36
N THR A 180 1.64 9.70 14.44
CA THR A 180 1.13 11.08 14.29
C THR A 180 1.25 11.62 12.88
N PHE A 181 2.18 11.10 12.07
CA PHE A 181 2.48 11.58 10.72
C PHE A 181 2.79 13.08 10.68
N THR A 182 3.35 13.64 11.76
CA THR A 182 3.70 15.06 11.80
C THR A 182 4.91 15.30 10.90
N TYR A 183 4.87 16.40 10.13
CA TYR A 183 5.99 16.76 9.28
C TYR A 183 7.22 17.15 10.12
N VAL A 184 8.35 16.49 9.86
CA VAL A 184 9.66 16.84 10.42
C VAL A 184 10.52 17.42 9.28
N PRO A 185 11.07 18.65 9.41
CA PRO A 185 12.00 19.22 8.43
C PRO A 185 13.25 18.35 8.21
N ARG A 186 13.81 18.34 7.00
CA ARG A 186 14.94 17.46 6.63
C ARG A 186 16.16 17.64 7.52
N ASP A 187 16.46 18.87 7.90
CA ASP A 187 17.55 19.29 8.79
C ASP A 187 17.33 18.92 10.26
N ALA A 188 16.10 18.59 10.64
CA ALA A 188 15.72 18.19 11.99
C ALA A 188 15.57 16.66 12.16
N ARG A 189 15.73 15.87 11.10
CA ARG A 189 15.66 14.40 11.15
C ARG A 189 17.01 13.84 11.59
N SER A 190 16.97 12.80 12.43
CA SER A 190 18.14 12.01 12.84
C SER A 190 18.43 10.86 11.88
#